data_AF-A0A662DIE9-F1
#
_entry.id   AF-A0A662DIE9-F1
#
_cell.length_a   1.000
_cell.length_b   1.000
_cell.length_c   1.000
_cell.angle_alpha   90.00
_cell.angle_beta   90.00
_cell.angle_gamma   90.00
#
_symmetry.space_group_name_H-M   'P 1'
#
loop_
_entity.id
_entity.type
_entity.pdbx_description
1 polymer ?
#
loop_
_entity_poly.entity_id
_entity_poly.type
_entity_poly.pdbx_seq_one_letter_code
_entity_poly.pdbx_strand_id
1 'polypeptide(L)'
;MLSKRLAKVLVVSLILSMVVSGICSVSFAAQSPQEKYLIYFIPHAGAGDPFWACEKKGWEAACSILPVKGVFAAPPKYSPKRQVELVWTALAAGADGIVVTLSEPEMFREPLEYARDHGVPVLVANTEQYGPPEEKVPYIGYVGQDETLTGEALAKRVLKEFTPTRAVIGIHQAGLYCLELRAKGIIEVLGKRNIPVEKLNITPEPSKAIGILDSYLKRHPDTDMIFTLGPLGTAASVRLIREKGLKGKVRLATMDVDDLALEAIDKGEMIATIAQQPFMQGFLSAVSIYLRLAYGYMPPAKLPTGPTVIDKSNLPIVRKQLETTGGA
;
A
#
# COMPACT_ATOMS: atom_id res chain seq x y z
N MET A 1 78.90 -17.70 8.34
CA MET A 1 78.10 -16.49 8.02
C MET A 1 76.61 -16.78 7.77
N LEU A 2 76.19 -18.00 7.41
CA LEU A 2 74.77 -18.33 7.16
C LEU A 2 73.87 -18.39 8.43
N SER A 3 74.41 -18.74 9.60
CA SER A 3 73.61 -18.96 10.82
C SER A 3 72.99 -17.68 11.42
N LYS A 4 73.68 -16.53 11.34
CA LYS A 4 73.18 -15.24 11.85
C LYS A 4 72.12 -14.60 10.93
N ARG A 5 72.09 -14.98 9.64
CA ARG A 5 71.06 -14.52 8.69
C ARG A 5 69.77 -15.32 8.83
N LEU A 6 69.85 -16.64 9.05
CA LEU A 6 68.65 -17.46 9.32
C LEU A 6 67.92 -17.06 10.61
N ALA A 7 68.66 -16.76 11.68
CA ALA A 7 68.05 -16.35 12.95
C ALA A 7 67.31 -14.99 12.83
N LYS A 8 67.84 -14.03 12.07
CA LYS A 8 67.15 -12.75 11.82
C LYS A 8 65.89 -12.91 10.96
N VAL A 9 65.89 -13.82 9.99
CA VAL A 9 64.70 -14.10 9.16
C VAL A 9 63.61 -14.79 9.98
N LEU A 10 63.98 -15.70 10.89
CA LEU A 10 63.03 -16.37 11.79
C LEU A 10 62.40 -15.43 12.83
N VAL A 11 63.17 -14.50 13.42
CA VAL A 11 62.61 -13.51 14.36
C VAL A 11 61.69 -12.50 13.67
N VAL A 12 62.04 -12.05 12.45
CA VAL A 12 61.16 -11.15 11.67
C VAL A 12 59.88 -11.88 11.24
N SER A 13 59.95 -13.17 10.89
CA SER A 13 58.78 -13.97 10.52
C SER A 13 57.85 -14.27 11.70
N LEU A 14 58.37 -14.38 12.93
CA LEU A 14 57.57 -14.59 14.14
C LEU A 14 56.85 -13.31 14.60
N ILE A 15 57.49 -12.15 14.44
CA ILE A 15 56.88 -10.86 14.77
C ILE A 15 55.78 -10.51 13.74
N LEU A 16 55.99 -10.85 12.46
CA LEU A 16 54.98 -10.64 11.43
C LEU A 16 53.75 -11.55 11.61
N SER A 17 53.92 -12.79 12.10
CA SER A 17 52.78 -13.68 12.38
C SER A 17 51.98 -13.28 13.63
N MET A 18 52.62 -12.71 14.66
CA MET A 18 51.90 -12.18 15.83
C MET A 18 51.14 -10.88 15.52
N VAL A 19 51.61 -10.05 14.58
CA VAL A 19 50.87 -8.84 14.15
C VAL A 19 49.69 -9.21 13.25
N VAL A 20 49.81 -10.23 12.40
CA VAL A 20 48.71 -10.67 11.53
C VAL A 20 47.60 -11.41 12.30
N SER A 21 47.92 -12.16 13.36
CA SER A 21 46.90 -12.79 14.22
C SER A 21 46.18 -11.81 15.17
N GLY A 22 46.77 -10.64 15.45
CA GLY A 22 46.17 -9.64 16.35
C GLY A 22 45.20 -8.66 15.68
N ILE A 23 45.17 -8.59 14.34
CA ILE A 23 44.39 -7.59 13.59
C ILE A 23 43.05 -8.16 13.07
N CYS A 24 42.83 -9.47 13.11
CA CYS A 24 41.67 -10.13 12.50
C CYS A 24 40.53 -10.52 13.47
N SER A 25 40.38 -9.80 14.59
CA SER A 25 39.26 -9.99 15.52
C SER A 25 38.51 -8.70 15.81
N VAL A 26 38.43 -7.78 14.84
CA VAL A 26 37.42 -6.73 14.89
C VAL A 26 36.14 -7.35 14.34
N SER A 27 35.38 -8.00 15.22
CA SER A 27 33.98 -8.29 14.91
C SER A 27 33.30 -6.94 14.67
N PHE A 28 33.11 -6.59 13.40
CA PHE A 28 32.11 -5.59 13.01
C PHE A 28 30.75 -6.18 13.39
N ALA A 29 30.40 -6.08 14.67
CA ALA A 29 29.00 -6.13 15.05
C ALA A 29 28.34 -5.00 14.27
N ALA A 30 27.37 -5.34 13.41
CA ALA A 30 26.55 -4.36 12.73
C ALA A 30 25.87 -3.51 13.81
N GLN A 31 26.45 -2.35 14.11
CA GLN A 31 25.90 -1.44 15.10
C GLN A 31 24.64 -0.86 14.45
N SER A 32 23.49 -1.12 15.06
CA SER A 32 22.23 -0.53 14.61
C SER A 32 22.39 0.99 14.55
N PRO A 33 21.86 1.67 13.52
CA PRO A 33 21.96 3.12 13.41
C PRO A 33 21.54 3.79 14.73
N GLN A 34 22.34 4.73 15.24
CA GLN A 34 21.93 5.50 16.40
C GLN A 34 20.68 6.32 16.03
N GLU A 35 19.56 6.06 16.71
CA GLU A 35 18.29 6.74 16.46
C GLU A 35 18.47 8.25 16.66
N LYS A 36 18.23 9.04 15.60
CA LYS A 36 18.40 10.50 15.58
C LYS A 36 17.08 11.25 15.52
N TYR A 37 16.08 10.69 14.84
CA TYR A 37 14.78 11.34 14.64
C TYR A 37 13.64 10.47 15.17
N LEU A 38 12.67 11.07 15.86
CA LEU A 38 11.43 10.45 16.29
C LEU A 38 10.35 10.71 15.23
N ILE A 39 9.84 9.65 14.60
CA ILE A 39 8.86 9.78 13.52
C ILE A 39 7.64 8.91 13.83
N TYR A 40 6.45 9.47 13.67
CA TYR A 40 5.20 8.75 13.86
C TYR A 40 4.55 8.41 12.52
N PHE A 41 3.99 7.20 12.39
CA PHE A 41 3.05 6.85 11.33
C PHE A 41 1.69 6.55 11.95
N ILE A 42 0.68 7.33 11.56
CA ILE A 42 -0.67 7.36 12.12
C ILE A 42 -1.70 7.01 11.03
N PRO A 43 -1.93 5.73 10.74
CA PRO A 43 -2.99 5.30 9.83
C PRO A 43 -4.39 5.35 10.46
N HIS A 44 -5.43 5.26 9.62
CA HIS A 44 -6.82 5.30 10.07
C HIS A 44 -7.32 3.95 10.62
N ALA A 45 -6.55 2.87 10.48
CA ALA A 45 -6.83 1.56 11.07
C ALA A 45 -5.52 0.82 11.43
N GLY A 46 -5.61 -0.13 12.35
CA GLY A 46 -4.47 -0.87 12.88
C GLY A 46 -4.25 -2.23 12.24
N ALA A 47 -3.14 -2.88 12.64
CA ALA A 47 -2.66 -4.16 12.11
C ALA A 47 -3.57 -5.39 12.37
N GLY A 48 -4.76 -5.20 12.93
CA GLY A 48 -5.80 -6.24 12.93
C GLY A 48 -6.40 -6.46 11.54
N ASP A 49 -6.23 -5.49 10.64
CA ASP A 49 -6.55 -5.61 9.22
C ASP A 49 -5.25 -5.93 8.41
N PRO A 50 -5.28 -6.91 7.48
CA PRO A 50 -4.10 -7.36 6.75
C PRO A 50 -3.36 -6.27 5.96
N PHE A 51 -4.08 -5.27 5.43
CA PHE A 51 -3.47 -4.17 4.69
C PHE A 51 -2.50 -3.39 5.59
N TRP A 52 -3.01 -2.97 6.75
CA TRP A 52 -2.25 -2.18 7.73
C TRP A 52 -1.16 -3.00 8.41
N ALA A 53 -1.34 -4.32 8.55
CA ALA A 53 -0.28 -5.21 9.03
C ALA A 53 0.91 -5.24 8.05
N CYS A 54 0.64 -5.33 6.74
CA CYS A 54 1.67 -5.28 5.70
C CYS A 54 2.34 -3.90 5.63
N GLU A 55 1.57 -2.81 5.72
CA GLU A 55 2.09 -1.45 5.74
C GLU A 55 2.98 -1.18 6.94
N LYS A 56 2.53 -1.59 8.15
CA LYS A 56 3.32 -1.54 9.38
C LYS A 56 4.65 -2.27 9.22
N LYS A 57 4.65 -3.45 8.61
CA LYS A 57 5.88 -4.22 8.36
C LYS A 57 6.85 -3.46 7.45
N GLY A 58 6.35 -2.80 6.41
CA GLY A 58 7.16 -1.94 5.54
C GLY A 58 7.75 -0.74 6.27
N TRP A 59 6.93 -0.07 7.08
CA TRP A 59 7.35 1.01 7.97
C TRP A 59 8.46 0.57 8.94
N GLU A 60 8.25 -0.53 9.65
CA GLU A 60 9.21 -1.07 10.63
C GLU A 60 10.51 -1.52 9.95
N ALA A 61 10.43 -2.13 8.76
CA ALA A 61 11.60 -2.51 7.98
C ALA A 61 12.45 -1.28 7.61
N ALA A 62 11.84 -0.20 7.12
CA ALA A 62 12.57 1.03 6.84
C ALA A 62 13.15 1.65 8.11
N CYS A 63 12.38 1.72 9.20
CA CYS A 63 12.87 2.29 10.46
C CYS A 63 14.08 1.52 11.02
N SER A 64 14.12 0.19 10.84
CA SER A 64 15.24 -0.65 11.31
C SER A 64 16.59 -0.37 10.63
N ILE A 65 16.59 0.22 9.43
CA ILE A 65 17.81 0.49 8.65
C ILE A 65 18.16 1.99 8.61
N LEU A 66 17.26 2.85 9.09
CA LEU A 66 17.41 4.30 9.14
C LEU A 66 17.75 4.74 10.57
N PRO A 67 18.41 5.89 10.78
CA PRO A 67 18.66 6.45 12.10
C PRO A 67 17.38 7.12 12.65
N VAL A 68 16.29 6.38 12.73
CA VAL A 68 14.96 6.87 13.13
C VAL A 68 14.35 5.95 14.19
N LYS A 69 13.77 6.55 15.21
CA LYS A 69 12.83 5.89 16.11
C LYS A 69 11.44 6.01 15.51
N GLY A 70 11.00 4.97 14.82
CA GLY A 70 9.67 4.91 14.21
C GLY A 70 8.59 4.45 15.18
N VAL A 71 7.48 5.19 15.29
CA VAL A 71 6.31 4.81 16.08
C VAL A 71 5.11 4.63 15.16
N PHE A 72 4.64 3.39 15.00
CA PHE A 72 3.39 3.10 14.31
C PHE A 72 2.23 3.18 15.30
N ALA A 73 1.43 4.24 15.22
CA ALA A 73 0.35 4.54 16.15
C ALA A 73 -1.00 4.55 15.44
N ALA A 74 -1.74 3.46 15.57
CA ALA A 74 -3.03 3.28 14.91
C ALA A 74 -4.18 3.12 15.92
N PRO A 75 -5.41 3.56 15.59
CA PRO A 75 -6.58 3.15 16.34
C PRO A 75 -6.83 1.63 16.14
N PRO A 76 -7.43 0.93 17.12
CA PRO A 76 -7.67 -0.53 17.00
C PRO A 76 -8.68 -0.89 15.90
N LYS A 77 -9.49 0.09 15.47
CA LYS A 77 -10.46 0.02 14.37
C LYS A 77 -10.62 1.43 13.77
N TYR A 78 -11.27 1.55 12.61
CA TYR A 78 -11.54 2.84 11.98
C TYR A 78 -12.14 3.85 12.97
N SER A 79 -11.41 4.94 13.23
CA SER A 79 -11.83 6.02 14.12
C SER A 79 -11.08 7.32 13.82
N PRO A 80 -11.65 8.21 13.00
CA PRO A 80 -11.03 9.49 12.66
C PRO A 80 -10.71 10.35 13.89
N LYS A 81 -11.64 10.40 14.86
CA LYS A 81 -11.42 11.12 16.13
C LYS A 81 -10.18 10.59 16.88
N ARG A 82 -10.06 9.27 17.03
CA ARG A 82 -8.89 8.69 17.71
C ARG A 82 -7.61 8.94 16.94
N GLN A 83 -7.67 8.94 15.61
CA GLN A 83 -6.53 9.25 14.77
C GLN A 83 -6.04 10.69 14.99
N VAL A 84 -6.94 11.68 15.08
CA VAL A 84 -6.60 13.07 15.42
C VAL A 84 -5.95 13.17 16.81
N GLU A 85 -6.47 12.47 17.81
CA GLU A 85 -5.84 12.40 19.15
C GLU A 85 -4.42 11.84 19.11
N LEU A 86 -4.15 10.86 18.23
CA LEU A 86 -2.82 10.30 18.05
C LEU A 86 -1.86 11.29 17.37
N VAL A 87 -2.35 12.14 16.45
CA VAL A 87 -1.55 13.22 15.85
C VAL A 87 -1.12 14.23 16.93
N TRP A 88 -2.05 14.66 17.78
CA TRP A 88 -1.73 15.53 18.92
C TRP A 88 -0.76 14.86 19.90
N THR A 89 -0.91 13.55 20.14
CA THR A 89 0.00 12.78 20.99
C THR A 89 1.42 12.76 20.41
N ALA A 90 1.55 12.58 19.09
CA ALA A 90 2.85 12.61 18.40
C ALA A 90 3.50 14.00 18.51
N LEU A 91 2.74 15.06 18.26
CA LEU A 91 3.21 16.45 18.39
C LEU A 91 3.67 16.75 19.82
N ALA A 92 2.87 16.37 20.82
CA ALA A 92 3.21 16.56 22.24
C ALA A 92 4.43 15.72 22.69
N ALA A 93 4.66 14.56 22.05
CA ALA A 93 5.83 13.72 22.28
C ALA A 93 7.12 14.25 21.63
N GLY A 94 7.04 15.37 20.90
CA GLY A 94 8.20 15.96 20.20
C GLY A 94 8.57 15.19 18.94
N ALA A 95 7.59 14.69 18.18
CA ALA A 95 7.85 14.08 16.89
C ALA A 95 8.57 15.05 15.95
N ASP A 96 9.68 14.59 15.36
CA ASP A 96 10.41 15.33 14.32
C ASP A 96 9.67 15.29 12.99
N GLY A 97 8.87 14.24 12.74
CA GLY A 97 8.05 14.13 11.53
C GLY A 97 6.85 13.22 11.73
N ILE A 98 5.81 13.43 10.92
CA ILE A 98 4.55 12.67 10.98
C ILE A 98 4.21 12.14 9.59
N VAL A 99 3.85 10.86 9.52
CA VAL A 99 3.16 10.25 8.39
C VAL A 99 1.71 10.00 8.83
N VAL A 100 0.72 10.38 8.02
CA VAL A 100 -0.70 10.23 8.37
C VAL A 100 -1.51 9.79 7.15
N THR A 101 -2.61 9.08 7.37
CA THR A 101 -3.61 8.83 6.32
C THR A 101 -4.79 9.78 6.52
N LEU A 102 -5.39 10.31 5.44
CA LEU A 102 -6.44 11.33 5.51
C LEU A 102 -7.79 10.80 5.02
N SER A 103 -8.47 10.00 5.84
CA SER A 103 -9.83 9.54 5.54
C SER A 103 -10.90 10.62 5.75
N GLU A 104 -10.68 11.53 6.71
CA GLU A 104 -11.56 12.67 7.03
C GLU A 104 -10.74 13.97 7.08
N PRO A 105 -10.23 14.49 5.94
CA PRO A 105 -9.21 15.55 5.91
C PRO A 105 -9.52 16.79 6.76
N GLU A 106 -10.78 17.23 6.79
CA GLU A 106 -11.18 18.43 7.53
C GLU A 106 -10.93 18.30 9.06
N MET A 107 -10.99 17.09 9.62
CA MET A 107 -10.68 16.87 11.04
C MET A 107 -9.18 17.06 11.36
N PHE A 108 -8.32 17.02 10.34
CA PHE A 108 -6.86 17.12 10.48
C PHE A 108 -6.35 18.54 10.22
N ARG A 109 -7.19 19.49 9.80
CA ARG A 109 -6.76 20.85 9.44
C ARG A 109 -5.94 21.51 10.55
N GLU A 110 -6.53 21.63 11.74
CA GLU A 110 -5.89 22.25 12.91
C GLU A 110 -4.57 21.57 13.32
N PRO A 111 -4.51 20.24 13.57
CA PRO A 111 -3.26 19.61 13.97
C PRO A 111 -2.16 19.67 12.91
N LEU A 112 -2.50 19.62 11.61
CA LEU A 112 -1.49 19.70 10.55
C LEU A 112 -1.00 21.13 10.31
N GLU A 113 -1.86 22.14 10.47
CA GLU A 113 -1.44 23.55 10.51
C GLU A 113 -0.50 23.81 11.69
N TYR A 114 -0.84 23.30 12.88
CA TYR A 114 0.06 23.37 14.03
C TYR A 114 1.42 22.71 13.75
N ALA A 115 1.42 21.51 13.15
CA ALA A 115 2.66 20.80 12.79
C ALA A 115 3.54 21.63 11.84
N ARG A 116 2.94 22.19 10.78
CA ARG A 116 3.63 23.08 9.82
C ARG A 116 4.23 24.29 10.52
N ASP A 117 3.47 24.96 11.37
CA ASP A 117 3.88 26.20 12.03
C ASP A 117 5.00 25.98 13.06
N HIS A 118 5.15 24.74 13.56
CA HIS A 118 6.24 24.31 14.43
C HIS A 118 7.38 23.57 13.69
N GLY A 119 7.37 23.57 12.35
CA GLY A 119 8.44 22.99 11.53
C GLY A 119 8.45 21.46 11.49
N VAL A 120 7.37 20.79 11.91
CA VAL A 120 7.23 19.33 11.84
C VAL A 120 6.66 18.95 10.46
N PRO A 121 7.45 18.37 9.54
CA PRO A 121 6.95 17.90 8.25
C PRO A 121 5.88 16.81 8.41
N VAL A 122 4.83 16.92 7.62
CA VAL A 122 3.74 15.93 7.54
C VAL A 122 3.71 15.32 6.15
N LEU A 123 3.90 14.01 6.04
CA LEU A 123 3.71 13.24 4.81
C LEU A 123 2.36 12.51 4.87
N VAL A 124 1.66 12.42 3.75
CA VAL A 124 0.42 11.64 3.67
C VAL A 124 0.69 10.30 3.01
N ALA A 125 0.05 9.24 3.49
CA ALA A 125 0.11 7.92 2.88
C ALA A 125 -1.29 7.34 2.67
N ASN A 126 -1.41 6.36 1.76
CA ASN A 126 -2.61 5.57 1.47
C ASN A 126 -3.82 6.37 0.96
N THR A 127 -4.46 7.16 1.82
CA THR A 127 -5.61 8.02 1.48
C THR A 127 -5.20 9.48 1.61
N GLU A 128 -5.32 10.25 0.53
CA GLU A 128 -5.09 11.70 0.52
C GLU A 128 -6.40 12.50 0.55
N GLN A 129 -6.29 13.80 0.84
CA GLN A 129 -7.36 14.73 0.53
C GLN A 129 -7.47 14.91 -0.98
N TYR A 130 -8.65 14.62 -1.50
CA TYR A 130 -9.01 14.88 -2.88
C TYR A 130 -9.64 16.26 -3.01
N GLY A 131 -9.56 16.84 -4.21
CA GLY A 131 -10.01 18.20 -4.47
C GLY A 131 -8.86 19.15 -4.82
N PRO A 132 -9.17 20.43 -4.99
CA PRO A 132 -8.22 21.41 -5.51
C PRO A 132 -7.15 21.73 -4.45
N PRO A 133 -5.90 22.02 -4.86
CA PRO A 133 -4.77 22.21 -3.93
C PRO A 133 -5.00 23.26 -2.82
N GLU A 134 -5.76 24.31 -3.11
CA GLU A 134 -6.05 25.41 -2.18
C GLU A 134 -6.94 25.01 -1.00
N GLU A 135 -7.72 23.93 -1.11
CA GLU A 135 -8.56 23.42 -0.02
C GLU A 135 -7.82 22.42 0.86
N LYS A 136 -6.65 21.95 0.42
CA LYS A 136 -5.93 20.87 1.07
C LYS A 136 -5.32 21.29 2.40
N VAL A 137 -5.45 20.41 3.40
CA VAL A 137 -4.67 20.49 4.64
C VAL A 137 -3.18 20.43 4.33
N PRO A 138 -2.31 21.06 5.14
CA PRO A 138 -0.88 21.13 4.82
C PRO A 138 -0.19 19.78 4.97
N TYR A 139 0.46 19.32 3.90
CA TYR A 139 1.38 18.19 3.89
C TYR A 139 2.43 18.36 2.78
N ILE A 140 3.57 17.67 2.91
CA ILE A 140 4.74 17.87 2.02
C ILE A 140 4.77 16.93 0.81
N GLY A 141 3.97 15.86 0.83
CA GLY A 141 3.88 14.88 -0.25
C GLY A 141 2.92 13.75 0.10
N TYR A 142 2.61 12.92 -0.90
CA TYR A 142 1.73 11.77 -0.78
C TYR A 142 2.41 10.48 -1.24
N VAL A 143 2.30 9.39 -0.48
CA VAL A 143 2.75 8.05 -0.85
C VAL A 143 1.56 7.11 -0.99
N GLY A 144 1.28 6.64 -2.20
CA GLY A 144 0.13 5.77 -2.44
C GLY A 144 -0.19 5.69 -3.92
N GLN A 145 -1.43 5.34 -4.26
CA GLN A 145 -1.85 5.20 -5.65
C GLN A 145 -2.82 6.30 -6.07
N ASP A 146 -2.85 6.60 -7.36
CA ASP A 146 -3.91 7.44 -7.92
C ASP A 146 -5.13 6.59 -8.23
N GLU A 147 -6.23 6.85 -7.54
CA GLU A 147 -7.41 5.99 -7.58
C GLU A 147 -8.14 6.00 -8.93
N THR A 148 -8.09 7.11 -9.67
CA THR A 148 -8.62 7.15 -11.04
C THR A 148 -7.74 6.31 -11.96
N LEU A 149 -6.41 6.49 -11.89
CA LEU A 149 -5.49 5.66 -12.69
C LEU A 149 -5.58 4.18 -12.34
N THR A 150 -5.87 3.83 -11.08
CA THR A 150 -6.16 2.45 -10.65
C THR A 150 -7.35 1.85 -11.38
N GLY A 151 -8.48 2.58 -11.41
CA GLY A 151 -9.65 2.18 -12.18
C GLY A 151 -9.36 2.02 -13.68
N GLU A 152 -8.63 2.99 -14.25
CA GLU A 152 -8.26 2.94 -15.65
C GLU A 152 -7.35 1.74 -15.98
N ALA A 153 -6.35 1.47 -15.13
CA ALA A 153 -5.39 0.39 -15.34
C ALA A 153 -6.09 -0.97 -15.32
N LEU A 154 -7.03 -1.18 -14.39
CA LEU A 154 -7.81 -2.40 -14.34
C LEU A 154 -8.68 -2.57 -15.59
N ALA A 155 -9.43 -1.54 -15.98
CA ALA A 155 -10.28 -1.60 -17.17
C ALA A 155 -9.45 -1.81 -18.46
N LYS A 156 -8.30 -1.13 -18.59
CA LYS A 156 -7.35 -1.33 -19.71
C LYS A 156 -6.83 -2.76 -19.73
N ARG A 157 -6.52 -3.35 -18.57
CA ARG A 157 -6.10 -4.75 -18.50
C ARG A 157 -7.19 -5.71 -18.94
N VAL A 158 -8.43 -5.48 -18.49
CA VAL A 158 -9.58 -6.26 -18.92
C VAL A 158 -9.73 -6.20 -20.43
N LEU A 159 -9.74 -5.00 -21.02
CA LEU A 159 -9.89 -4.79 -22.47
C LEU A 159 -8.78 -5.43 -23.33
N LYS A 160 -7.58 -5.67 -22.78
CA LYS A 160 -6.52 -6.41 -23.48
C LYS A 160 -6.83 -7.90 -23.66
N GLU A 161 -7.65 -8.47 -22.78
CA GLU A 161 -7.98 -9.91 -22.78
C GLU A 161 -9.42 -10.18 -23.19
N PHE A 162 -10.33 -9.28 -22.83
CA PHE A 162 -11.76 -9.45 -23.00
C PHE A 162 -12.43 -8.10 -23.25
N THR A 163 -13.27 -8.01 -24.26
CA THR A 163 -14.13 -6.83 -24.50
C THR A 163 -15.54 -7.16 -24.01
N PRO A 164 -15.98 -6.61 -22.87
CA PRO A 164 -17.32 -6.85 -22.36
C PRO A 164 -18.41 -6.34 -23.31
N THR A 165 -19.51 -7.07 -23.39
CA THR A 165 -20.78 -6.58 -23.93
C THR A 165 -21.36 -5.54 -22.98
N ARG A 166 -21.30 -5.81 -21.68
CA ARG A 166 -21.82 -4.92 -20.63
C ARG A 166 -21.16 -5.19 -19.29
N ALA A 167 -20.85 -4.11 -18.58
CA ALA A 167 -20.19 -4.18 -17.28
C ALA A 167 -21.06 -3.64 -16.13
N VAL A 168 -20.76 -4.10 -14.92
CA VAL A 168 -21.24 -3.49 -13.67
C VAL A 168 -20.11 -3.26 -12.70
N ILE A 169 -20.16 -2.17 -11.96
CA ILE A 169 -19.20 -1.83 -10.91
C ILE A 169 -19.90 -1.94 -9.56
N GLY A 170 -19.55 -2.98 -8.78
CA GLY A 170 -20.04 -3.19 -7.43
C GLY A 170 -19.32 -2.31 -6.41
N ILE A 171 -20.04 -1.32 -5.86
CA ILE A 171 -19.56 -0.40 -4.83
C ILE A 171 -20.09 -0.85 -3.47
N HIS A 172 -19.19 -1.36 -2.63
CA HIS A 172 -19.55 -1.91 -1.32
C HIS A 172 -19.76 -0.82 -0.26
N GLN A 173 -19.20 0.38 -0.45
CA GLN A 173 -19.38 1.54 0.42
C GLN A 173 -19.65 2.79 -0.43
N ALA A 174 -20.93 3.00 -0.80
CA ALA A 174 -21.32 4.15 -1.59
C ALA A 174 -21.00 5.46 -0.86
N GLY A 175 -20.46 6.44 -1.58
CA GLY A 175 -20.05 7.73 -1.04
C GLY A 175 -18.61 7.80 -0.54
N LEU A 176 -17.90 6.66 -0.41
CA LEU A 176 -16.47 6.68 -0.12
C LEU A 176 -15.70 7.13 -1.37
N TYR A 177 -15.03 8.28 -1.29
CA TYR A 177 -14.52 9.00 -2.45
C TYR A 177 -13.49 8.21 -3.27
N CYS A 178 -12.59 7.45 -2.62
CA CYS A 178 -11.61 6.62 -3.33
C CYS A 178 -12.28 5.56 -4.24
N LEU A 179 -13.41 4.97 -3.80
CA LEU A 179 -14.16 4.00 -4.61
C LEU A 179 -14.83 4.69 -5.81
N GLU A 180 -15.34 5.90 -5.62
CA GLU A 180 -15.91 6.68 -6.72
C GLU A 180 -14.87 7.05 -7.77
N LEU A 181 -13.63 7.38 -7.36
CA LEU A 181 -12.52 7.61 -8.29
C LEU A 181 -12.11 6.35 -9.05
N ARG A 182 -12.03 5.19 -8.38
CA ARG A 182 -11.79 3.89 -9.05
C ARG A 182 -12.89 3.61 -10.08
N ALA A 183 -14.16 3.79 -9.70
CA ALA A 183 -15.29 3.61 -10.59
C ALA A 183 -15.23 4.57 -11.79
N LYS A 184 -14.90 5.85 -11.55
CA LYS A 184 -14.71 6.86 -12.60
C LYS A 184 -13.67 6.40 -13.63
N GLY A 185 -12.49 5.94 -13.19
CA GLY A 185 -11.44 5.46 -14.10
C GLY A 185 -11.89 4.28 -14.96
N ILE A 186 -12.65 3.33 -14.38
CA ILE A 186 -13.24 2.22 -15.15
C ILE A 186 -14.23 2.76 -16.20
N ILE A 187 -15.14 3.63 -15.79
CA ILE A 187 -16.20 4.19 -16.64
C ILE A 187 -15.60 4.97 -17.82
N GLU A 188 -14.56 5.79 -17.58
CA GLU A 188 -13.90 6.56 -18.63
C GLU A 188 -13.24 5.66 -19.69
N VAL A 189 -12.61 4.55 -19.27
CA VAL A 189 -11.97 3.61 -20.20
C VAL A 189 -13.01 2.83 -21.01
N LEU A 190 -14.06 2.32 -20.38
CA LEU A 190 -15.12 1.56 -21.06
C LEU A 190 -16.00 2.46 -21.94
N GLY A 191 -16.30 3.68 -21.47
CA GLY A 191 -17.07 4.68 -22.21
C GLY A 191 -16.42 5.11 -23.52
N LYS A 192 -15.08 5.24 -23.55
CA LYS A 192 -14.31 5.47 -24.79
C LYS A 192 -14.48 4.35 -25.84
N ARG A 193 -14.98 3.18 -25.43
CA ARG A 193 -15.27 2.03 -26.29
C ARG A 193 -16.78 1.80 -26.51
N ASN A 194 -17.63 2.71 -26.03
CA ASN A 194 -19.09 2.60 -26.03
C ASN A 194 -19.61 1.32 -25.34
N ILE A 195 -18.88 0.80 -24.36
CA ILE A 195 -19.29 -0.36 -23.57
C ILE A 195 -20.19 0.15 -22.43
N PRO A 196 -21.46 -0.27 -22.33
CA PRO A 196 -22.33 0.17 -21.25
C PRO A 196 -21.82 -0.33 -19.90
N VAL A 197 -21.78 0.57 -18.91
CA VAL A 197 -21.30 0.30 -17.56
C VAL A 197 -22.14 1.05 -16.55
N GLU A 198 -22.58 0.36 -15.50
CA GLU A 198 -23.37 0.95 -14.43
C GLU A 198 -22.69 0.75 -13.08
N LYS A 199 -22.82 1.74 -12.19
CA LYS A 199 -22.46 1.60 -10.77
C LYS A 199 -23.62 0.95 -10.02
N LEU A 200 -23.31 0.03 -9.12
CA LEU A 200 -24.29 -0.66 -8.30
C LEU A 200 -23.85 -0.62 -6.84
N ASN A 201 -24.67 -0.04 -5.96
CA ASN A 201 -24.43 -0.13 -4.52
C ASN A 201 -24.77 -1.54 -4.03
N ILE A 202 -23.75 -2.30 -3.66
CA ILE A 202 -23.89 -3.70 -3.21
C ILE A 202 -23.86 -3.84 -1.69
N THR A 203 -23.57 -2.77 -0.95
CA THR A 203 -23.38 -2.75 0.52
C THR A 203 -22.15 -3.57 0.98
N PRO A 204 -21.67 -3.42 2.23
CA PRO A 204 -20.55 -4.22 2.71
C PRO A 204 -20.99 -5.62 3.20
N GLU A 205 -22.29 -5.88 3.30
CA GLU A 205 -22.83 -7.11 3.87
C GLU A 205 -22.86 -8.24 2.81
N PRO A 206 -22.08 -9.34 2.97
CA PRO A 206 -21.85 -10.30 1.89
C PRO A 206 -23.12 -10.92 1.30
N SER A 207 -24.07 -11.34 2.15
CA SER A 207 -25.31 -11.97 1.70
C SER A 207 -26.21 -11.01 0.92
N LYS A 208 -26.23 -9.73 1.32
CA LYS A 208 -26.98 -8.68 0.60
C LYS A 208 -26.31 -8.36 -0.73
N ALA A 209 -24.98 -8.23 -0.75
CA ALA A 209 -24.20 -7.98 -1.96
C ALA A 209 -24.44 -9.05 -3.03
N ILE A 210 -24.43 -10.34 -2.65
CA ILE A 210 -24.74 -11.46 -3.55
C ILE A 210 -26.15 -11.33 -4.13
N GLY A 211 -27.16 -11.09 -3.29
CA GLY A 211 -28.55 -10.96 -3.73
C GLY A 211 -28.78 -9.77 -4.68
N ILE A 212 -28.11 -8.65 -4.42
CA ILE A 212 -28.15 -7.44 -5.26
C ILE A 212 -27.52 -7.72 -6.63
N LEU A 213 -26.32 -8.32 -6.65
CA LEU A 213 -25.62 -8.68 -7.89
C LEU A 213 -26.41 -9.73 -8.70
N ASP A 214 -26.94 -10.78 -8.07
CA ASP A 214 -27.77 -11.81 -8.73
C ASP A 214 -29.03 -11.19 -9.37
N SER A 215 -29.70 -10.30 -8.64
CA SER A 215 -30.89 -9.60 -9.14
C SER A 215 -30.56 -8.70 -10.32
N TYR A 216 -29.40 -8.05 -10.30
CA TYR A 216 -28.93 -7.21 -11.38
C TYR A 216 -28.60 -8.05 -12.63
N LEU A 217 -27.86 -9.16 -12.50
CA LEU A 217 -27.56 -10.04 -13.63
C LEU A 217 -28.83 -10.63 -14.27
N LYS A 218 -29.88 -10.90 -13.48
CA LYS A 218 -31.19 -11.35 -14.00
C LYS A 218 -31.92 -10.28 -14.80
N ARG A 219 -31.86 -9.02 -14.37
CA ARG A 219 -32.49 -7.89 -15.09
C ARG A 219 -31.73 -7.52 -16.36
N HIS A 220 -30.45 -7.86 -16.43
CA HIS A 220 -29.56 -7.49 -17.52
C HIS A 220 -28.72 -8.71 -17.95
N PRO A 221 -29.33 -9.66 -18.67
CA PRO A 221 -28.73 -10.94 -18.99
C PRO A 221 -27.51 -10.86 -19.93
N ASP A 222 -27.27 -9.69 -20.54
CA ASP A 222 -26.12 -9.37 -21.38
C ASP A 222 -24.88 -8.91 -20.59
N THR A 223 -24.96 -8.82 -19.25
CA THR A 223 -23.81 -8.49 -18.40
C THR A 223 -22.82 -9.65 -18.37
N ASP A 224 -21.62 -9.42 -18.90
CA ASP A 224 -20.54 -10.40 -18.96
C ASP A 224 -19.28 -9.98 -18.19
N MET A 225 -19.33 -8.83 -17.51
CA MET A 225 -18.23 -8.31 -16.69
C MET A 225 -18.71 -7.68 -15.37
N ILE A 226 -18.10 -8.10 -14.27
CA ILE A 226 -18.25 -7.47 -12.95
C ILE A 226 -16.90 -6.87 -12.56
N PHE A 227 -16.89 -5.58 -12.26
CA PHE A 227 -15.80 -4.92 -11.55
C PHE A 227 -16.18 -4.77 -10.07
N THR A 228 -15.27 -5.12 -9.17
CA THR A 228 -15.39 -4.82 -7.74
C THR A 228 -14.23 -3.93 -7.31
N LEU A 229 -14.42 -3.16 -6.24
CA LEU A 229 -13.47 -2.11 -5.86
C LEU A 229 -12.69 -2.42 -4.57
N GLY A 230 -12.62 -3.70 -4.20
CA GLY A 230 -11.96 -4.18 -2.98
C GLY A 230 -12.49 -5.55 -2.52
N PRO A 231 -11.91 -6.12 -1.44
CA PRO A 231 -12.14 -7.51 -1.02
C PRO A 231 -13.60 -7.85 -0.71
N LEU A 232 -14.37 -6.93 -0.12
CA LEU A 232 -15.79 -7.17 0.22
C LEU A 232 -16.64 -7.45 -1.02
N GLY A 233 -16.41 -6.70 -2.11
CA GLY A 233 -17.05 -6.95 -3.39
C GLY A 233 -16.56 -8.23 -4.05
N THR A 234 -15.25 -8.50 -3.96
CA THR A 234 -14.61 -9.70 -4.49
C THR A 234 -15.23 -10.96 -3.90
N ALA A 235 -15.34 -11.04 -2.57
CA ALA A 235 -15.87 -12.19 -1.85
C ALA A 235 -17.32 -12.52 -2.28
N ALA A 236 -18.17 -11.50 -2.37
CA ALA A 236 -19.55 -11.65 -2.84
C ALA A 236 -19.61 -12.12 -4.31
N SER A 237 -18.80 -11.52 -5.19
CA SER A 237 -18.83 -11.80 -6.63
C SER A 237 -18.27 -13.17 -6.99
N VAL A 238 -17.16 -13.58 -6.37
CA VAL A 238 -16.58 -14.93 -6.54
C VAL A 238 -17.58 -15.99 -6.07
N ARG A 239 -18.20 -15.78 -4.90
CA ARG A 239 -19.21 -16.70 -4.38
C ARG A 239 -20.41 -16.81 -5.32
N LEU A 240 -20.93 -15.69 -5.81
CA LEU A 240 -22.03 -15.67 -6.79
C LEU A 240 -21.67 -16.44 -8.07
N ILE A 241 -20.49 -16.19 -8.65
CA ILE A 241 -20.03 -16.86 -9.87
C ILE A 241 -19.98 -18.38 -9.68
N ARG A 242 -19.48 -18.84 -8.53
CA ARG A 242 -19.37 -20.26 -8.19
C ARG A 242 -20.74 -20.89 -7.94
N GLU A 243 -21.57 -20.30 -7.10
CA GLU A 243 -22.91 -20.83 -6.74
C GLU A 243 -23.86 -20.91 -7.94
N LYS A 244 -23.73 -19.99 -8.91
CA LYS A 244 -24.59 -19.93 -10.10
C LYS A 244 -23.98 -20.58 -11.35
N GLY A 245 -22.77 -21.11 -11.27
CA GLY A 245 -22.08 -21.71 -12.41
C GLY A 245 -21.86 -20.70 -13.55
N LEU A 246 -21.50 -19.46 -13.23
CA LEU A 246 -21.32 -18.36 -14.20
C LEU A 246 -19.90 -18.27 -14.75
N LYS A 247 -18.99 -19.15 -14.34
CA LYS A 247 -17.61 -19.18 -14.85
C LYS A 247 -17.63 -19.25 -16.39
N GLY A 248 -16.86 -18.37 -17.03
CA GLY A 248 -16.79 -18.23 -18.49
C GLY A 248 -17.94 -17.43 -19.12
N LYS A 249 -19.08 -17.26 -18.41
CA LYS A 249 -20.20 -16.40 -18.82
C LYS A 249 -20.06 -14.99 -18.28
N VAL A 250 -19.66 -14.86 -17.01
CA VAL A 250 -19.38 -13.60 -16.34
C VAL A 250 -17.94 -13.63 -15.85
N ARG A 251 -17.17 -12.60 -16.17
CA ARG A 251 -15.79 -12.42 -15.70
C ARG A 251 -15.75 -11.38 -14.58
N LEU A 252 -14.74 -11.52 -13.72
CA LEU A 252 -14.51 -10.61 -12.60
C LEU A 252 -13.19 -9.86 -12.77
N ALA A 253 -13.11 -8.63 -12.31
CA ALA A 253 -11.84 -7.95 -12.04
C ALA A 253 -12.00 -7.10 -10.78
N THR A 254 -10.94 -6.96 -9.99
CA THR A 254 -11.04 -6.28 -8.69
C THR A 254 -9.84 -5.39 -8.36
N MET A 255 -9.88 -4.80 -7.17
CA MET A 255 -8.78 -4.10 -6.53
C MET A 255 -8.43 -4.80 -5.23
N ASP A 256 -7.21 -4.56 -4.78
CA ASP A 256 -6.56 -5.19 -3.63
C ASP A 256 -6.22 -6.67 -3.86
N VAL A 257 -5.18 -7.14 -3.19
CA VAL A 257 -4.70 -8.52 -3.28
C VAL A 257 -4.98 -9.26 -2.00
N ASP A 258 -5.76 -10.33 -2.10
CA ASP A 258 -5.92 -11.35 -1.08
C ASP A 258 -5.85 -12.76 -1.72
N ASP A 259 -5.79 -13.80 -0.88
CA ASP A 259 -5.70 -15.17 -1.35
C ASP A 259 -6.88 -15.56 -2.25
N LEU A 260 -8.08 -15.02 -1.97
CA LEU A 260 -9.28 -15.31 -2.74
C LEU A 260 -9.18 -14.74 -4.16
N ALA A 261 -8.69 -13.52 -4.32
CA ALA A 261 -8.45 -12.89 -5.62
C ALA A 261 -7.41 -13.68 -6.41
N LEU A 262 -6.29 -14.05 -5.78
CA LEU A 262 -5.24 -14.85 -6.46
C LEU A 262 -5.74 -16.24 -6.86
N GLU A 263 -6.54 -16.89 -6.03
CA GLU A 263 -7.19 -18.17 -6.35
C GLU A 263 -8.19 -18.02 -7.51
N ALA A 264 -9.01 -16.97 -7.50
CA ALA A 264 -9.98 -16.69 -8.56
C ALA A 264 -9.30 -16.40 -9.90
N ILE A 265 -8.15 -15.72 -9.92
CA ILE A 265 -7.33 -15.52 -11.11
C ILE A 265 -6.77 -16.85 -11.61
N ASP A 266 -6.20 -17.66 -10.71
CA ASP A 266 -5.62 -18.96 -11.08
C ASP A 266 -6.67 -19.89 -11.71
N LYS A 267 -7.87 -19.92 -11.11
CA LYS A 267 -9.05 -20.67 -11.59
C LYS A 267 -9.71 -20.07 -12.83
N GLY A 268 -9.31 -18.89 -13.30
CA GLY A 268 -9.89 -18.22 -14.48
C GLY A 268 -11.31 -17.70 -14.25
N GLU A 269 -11.66 -17.40 -13.00
CA GLU A 269 -12.92 -16.73 -12.61
C GLU A 269 -12.75 -15.19 -12.65
N MET A 270 -11.52 -14.73 -12.38
CA MET A 270 -11.12 -13.33 -12.38
C MET A 270 -10.02 -13.09 -13.42
N ILE A 271 -10.11 -11.99 -14.16
CA ILE A 271 -9.11 -11.58 -15.16
C ILE A 271 -7.87 -11.02 -14.46
N ALA A 272 -8.08 -10.07 -13.54
CA ALA A 272 -7.00 -9.36 -12.86
C ALA A 272 -7.48 -8.72 -11.55
N THR A 273 -6.51 -8.41 -10.69
CA THR A 273 -6.66 -7.46 -9.59
C THR A 273 -5.60 -6.36 -9.65
N ILE A 274 -5.73 -5.30 -8.86
CA ILE A 274 -4.70 -4.27 -8.67
C ILE A 274 -4.08 -4.39 -7.28
N ALA A 275 -2.76 -4.51 -7.25
CA ALA A 275 -1.93 -4.35 -6.07
C ALA A 275 -1.56 -2.86 -5.86
N GLN A 276 -1.67 -2.40 -4.61
CA GLN A 276 -1.32 -1.04 -4.19
C GLN A 276 -0.07 -0.96 -3.31
N GLN A 277 0.57 -2.12 -3.06
CA GLN A 277 1.88 -2.25 -2.42
C GLN A 277 1.95 -1.62 -1.01
N PRO A 278 1.13 -2.06 -0.03
CA PRO A 278 1.11 -1.53 1.34
C PRO A 278 2.49 -1.52 1.99
N PHE A 279 3.27 -2.60 1.84
CA PHE A 279 4.64 -2.65 2.32
C PHE A 279 5.47 -1.46 1.80
N MET A 280 5.33 -1.16 0.50
CA MET A 280 6.05 -0.05 -0.12
C MET A 280 5.52 1.30 0.35
N GLN A 281 4.21 1.44 0.61
CA GLN A 281 3.65 2.66 1.19
C GLN A 281 4.28 2.97 2.55
N GLY A 282 4.37 1.99 3.45
CA GLY A 282 5.02 2.17 4.75
C GLY A 282 6.53 2.42 4.63
N PHE A 283 7.22 1.63 3.80
CA PHE A 283 8.67 1.73 3.63
C PHE A 283 9.08 3.08 3.03
N LEU A 284 8.46 3.48 1.92
CA LEU A 284 8.77 4.74 1.24
C LEU A 284 8.34 5.95 2.06
N SER A 285 7.31 5.84 2.90
CA SER A 285 6.92 6.92 3.79
C SER A 285 8.01 7.23 4.81
N ALA A 286 8.54 6.20 5.50
CA ALA A 286 9.67 6.34 6.43
C ALA A 286 10.92 6.92 5.75
N VAL A 287 11.26 6.43 4.56
CA VAL A 287 12.41 6.94 3.78
C VAL A 287 12.21 8.40 3.40
N SER A 288 11.03 8.76 2.88
CA SER A 288 10.76 10.11 2.37
C SER A 288 10.82 11.15 3.48
N ILE A 289 10.20 10.86 4.63
CA ILE A 289 10.22 11.78 5.77
C ILE A 289 11.61 11.86 6.41
N TYR A 290 12.35 10.74 6.49
CA TYR A 290 13.75 10.77 6.91
C TYR A 290 14.63 11.64 6.00
N LEU A 291 14.50 11.52 4.67
CA LEU A 291 15.25 12.33 3.72
C LEU A 291 14.96 13.83 3.87
N ARG A 292 13.70 14.18 4.17
CA ARG A 292 13.31 15.55 4.51
C ARG A 292 14.04 16.04 5.77
N LEU A 293 14.03 15.25 6.84
CA LEU A 293 14.63 15.64 8.13
C LEU A 293 16.16 15.69 8.08
N ALA A 294 16.79 14.72 7.44
CA ALA A 294 18.25 14.59 7.43
C ALA A 294 18.95 15.49 6.42
N TYR A 295 18.31 15.77 5.28
CA TYR A 295 18.95 16.42 4.15
C TYR A 295 18.14 17.57 3.54
N GLY A 296 16.96 17.87 4.07
CA GLY A 296 16.10 18.94 3.55
C GLY A 296 15.38 18.60 2.24
N TYR A 297 15.46 17.37 1.75
CA TYR A 297 14.80 16.97 0.49
C TYR A 297 13.29 17.22 0.54
N MET A 298 12.77 17.81 -0.53
CA MET A 298 11.32 17.92 -0.74
C MET A 298 10.85 16.63 -1.44
N PRO A 299 9.97 15.82 -0.83
CA PRO A 299 9.44 14.67 -1.52
C PRO A 299 8.59 15.12 -2.72
N PRO A 300 8.48 14.29 -3.77
CA PRO A 300 7.53 14.54 -4.85
C PRO A 300 6.12 14.75 -4.30
N ALA A 301 5.32 15.57 -4.98
CA ALA A 301 3.92 15.80 -4.60
C ALA A 301 3.12 14.48 -4.49
N LYS A 302 3.38 13.54 -5.41
CA LYS A 302 2.91 12.15 -5.35
C LYS A 302 4.07 11.19 -5.63
N LEU A 303 4.25 10.20 -4.76
CA LEU A 303 5.15 9.07 -4.91
C LEU A 303 4.29 7.81 -5.13
N PRO A 304 4.12 7.37 -6.39
CA PRO A 304 3.19 6.30 -6.72
C PRO A 304 3.68 4.94 -6.21
N THR A 305 2.79 4.18 -5.58
CA THR A 305 3.02 2.77 -5.20
C THR A 305 2.21 1.78 -6.03
N GLY A 306 1.59 2.27 -7.09
CA GLY A 306 0.72 1.53 -7.98
C GLY A 306 0.08 2.47 -9.00
N PRO A 307 -0.89 1.97 -9.77
CA PRO A 307 -1.47 0.63 -9.71
C PRO A 307 -0.57 -0.45 -10.34
N THR A 308 -0.36 -1.57 -9.64
CA THR A 308 0.28 -2.76 -10.22
C THR A 308 -0.78 -3.78 -10.61
N VAL A 309 -0.90 -4.08 -11.91
CA VAL A 309 -1.83 -5.10 -12.40
C VAL A 309 -1.31 -6.49 -12.05
N ILE A 310 -2.14 -7.26 -11.35
CA ILE A 310 -1.90 -8.67 -11.05
C ILE A 310 -2.82 -9.53 -11.89
N ASP A 311 -2.25 -10.46 -12.65
CA ASP A 311 -2.97 -11.42 -13.48
C ASP A 311 -2.23 -12.76 -13.49
N LYS A 312 -2.71 -13.70 -14.31
CA LYS A 312 -2.13 -15.05 -14.37
C LYS A 312 -0.64 -15.09 -14.68
N SER A 313 -0.10 -14.10 -15.39
CA SER A 313 1.32 -14.06 -15.80
C SER A 313 2.28 -13.75 -14.66
N ASN A 314 1.82 -13.09 -13.60
CA ASN A 314 2.67 -12.67 -12.48
C ASN A 314 2.24 -13.24 -11.11
N LEU A 315 1.28 -14.17 -11.06
CA LEU A 315 0.92 -14.86 -9.81
C LEU A 315 2.12 -15.45 -9.04
N PRO A 316 3.11 -16.11 -9.65
CA PRO A 316 4.21 -16.71 -8.88
C PRO A 316 5.03 -15.68 -8.10
N ILE A 317 5.31 -14.52 -8.71
CA ILE A 317 6.08 -13.47 -8.05
C ILE A 317 5.26 -12.77 -6.96
N VAL A 318 3.95 -12.59 -7.17
CA VAL A 318 3.05 -12.01 -6.17
C VAL A 318 2.86 -12.93 -4.97
N ARG A 319 2.73 -14.24 -5.17
CA ARG A 319 2.66 -15.20 -4.05
C ARG A 319 3.93 -15.16 -3.19
N LYS A 320 5.10 -15.10 -3.83
CA LYS A 320 6.37 -14.90 -3.11
C LYS A 320 6.41 -13.55 -2.37
N GLN A 321 5.85 -12.49 -2.93
CA GLN A 321 5.70 -11.20 -2.24
C GLN A 321 4.81 -11.33 -1.00
N LEU A 322 3.66 -12.01 -1.09
CA LEU A 322 2.77 -12.25 0.05
C LEU A 322 3.46 -13.03 1.17
N GLU A 323 4.21 -14.09 0.83
CA GLU A 323 4.97 -14.86 1.82
C GLU A 323 6.02 -14.02 2.55
N THR A 324 6.68 -13.09 1.84
CA THR A 324 7.78 -12.29 2.39
C THR A 324 7.31 -11.04 3.11
N THR A 325 6.23 -10.40 2.66
CA THR A 325 5.77 -9.09 3.14
C THR A 325 4.41 -9.13 3.83
N GLY A 326 3.63 -10.21 3.68
CA GLY A 326 2.30 -10.35 4.28
C GLY A 326 1.18 -9.59 3.54
N GLY A 327 1.47 -9.00 2.37
CA GLY A 327 0.49 -8.27 1.54
C GLY A 327 1.09 -7.84 0.20
N ALA A 328 0.26 -7.45 -0.78
CA ALA A 328 0.72 -7.06 -2.12
C ALA A 328 -0.01 -5.83 -2.65
#